data_AF-Q2FNR8-F1
#
_entry.id   AF-Q2FNR8-F1
#
_cell.length_a   1.000
_cell.length_b   1.000
_cell.length_c   1.000
_cell.angle_alpha   90.00
_cell.angle_beta   90.00
_cell.angle_gamma   90.00
#
_symmetry.space_group_name_H-M   'P 1'
#
loop_
_entity.id
_entity.type
_entity.pdbx_description
1 polymer ?
#
loop_
_entity_poly.entity_id
_entity_poly.type
_entity_poly.pdbx_seq_one_letter_code
_entity_poly.pdbx_strand_id
1 'polypeptide(L)'
;MVIKETVIKRLGVLSVAKFSAVIGVIYGFLMGIVMALGMGSAMGLAGDVGMGVGTGIAALIVMIIIGAIFGFIGGAIVAFVYNLALGVIGGIEVDLEID
;
A
#
# COMPACT_ATOMS: atom_id res chain seq x y z
N MET A 1 17.11 25.14 15.49
CA MET A 1 16.58 24.20 14.50
C MET A 1 17.12 24.61 13.15
N VAL A 2 17.95 23.79 12.53
CA VAL A 2 18.58 24.08 11.23
C VAL A 2 18.02 23.11 10.21
N ILE A 3 17.32 23.63 9.20
CA ILE A 3 16.85 22.83 8.06
C ILE A 3 17.98 22.80 7.03
N LYS A 4 18.34 21.60 6.55
CA LYS A 4 19.36 21.42 5.52
C LYS A 4 18.77 20.79 4.27
N GLU A 5 18.79 21.54 3.16
CA GLU A 5 18.46 21.02 1.83
C GLU A 5 19.42 19.88 1.48
N THR A 6 18.87 18.69 1.23
CA THR A 6 19.63 17.49 0.89
C THR A 6 18.97 16.79 -0.30
N VAL A 7 19.77 16.25 -1.22
CA VAL A 7 19.26 15.50 -2.37
C VAL A 7 19.36 14.00 -2.10
N ILE A 8 18.23 13.29 -2.15
CA ILE A 8 18.23 11.83 -2.14
C ILE A 8 18.80 11.35 -3.47
N LYS A 9 19.89 10.58 -3.41
CA LYS A 9 20.54 9.99 -4.60
C LYS A 9 20.23 8.51 -4.79
N ARG A 10 19.61 7.86 -3.80
CA ARG A 10 19.21 6.47 -3.89
C ARG A 10 18.12 6.16 -2.89
N LEU A 11 17.08 5.46 -3.34
CA LEU A 11 16.08 4.88 -2.48
C LEU A 11 16.46 3.45 -2.12
N GLY A 12 16.43 3.13 -0.83
CA GLY A 12 16.56 1.75 -0.37
C GLY A 12 15.32 0.96 -0.80
N VAL A 13 15.44 0.12 -1.83
CA VAL A 13 14.32 -0.62 -2.44
C VAL A 13 13.49 -1.36 -1.39
N LEU A 14 14.15 -2.09 -0.48
CA LEU A 14 13.46 -2.82 0.58
C LEU A 14 12.77 -1.89 1.60
N SER A 15 13.35 -0.72 1.88
CA SER A 15 12.77 0.26 2.80
C SER A 15 11.47 0.84 2.23
N VAL A 16 11.53 1.30 0.97
CA VAL A 16 10.36 1.82 0.26
C VAL A 16 9.30 0.73 0.09
N ALA A 17 9.68 -0.49 -0.28
CA ALA A 17 8.75 -1.61 -0.39
C ALA A 17 7.99 -1.87 0.92
N LYS A 18 8.68 -1.89 2.07
CA LYS A 18 8.04 -2.06 3.38
C LYS A 18 7.08 -0.91 3.71
N PHE A 19 7.51 0.33 3.49
CA PHE A 19 6.67 1.50 3.69
C PHE A 19 5.40 1.45 2.82
N SER A 20 5.55 1.17 1.53
CA SER A 20 4.43 1.04 0.60
C SER A 20 3.54 -0.17 0.91
N ALA A 21 4.07 -1.24 1.50
CA ALA A 21 3.26 -2.37 1.98
C ALA A 21 2.32 -1.95 3.11
N VAL A 22 2.78 -1.10 4.05
CA VAL A 22 1.94 -0.56 5.12
C VAL A 22 0.81 0.30 4.53
N ILE A 23 1.13 1.17 3.57
CA ILE A 23 0.10 1.92 2.83
C ILE A 23 -0.87 0.96 2.12
N GLY A 24 -0.34 -0.09 1.50
CA GLY A 24 -1.11 -1.13 0.83
C GLY A 24 -2.06 -1.88 1.75
N VAL A 25 -1.66 -2.17 2.99
CA VAL A 25 -2.53 -2.74 4.03
C VAL A 25 -3.71 -1.82 4.34
N ILE A 26 -3.43 -0.52 4.53
CA ILE A 26 -4.48 0.47 4.83
C ILE A 26 -5.46 0.54 3.66
N TYR A 27 -4.95 0.63 2.44
CA TYR A 27 -5.78 0.65 1.23
C TYR A 27 -6.59 -0.64 1.06
N GLY A 28 -5.95 -1.80 1.23
CA GLY A 28 -6.59 -3.11 1.15
C GLY A 28 -7.67 -3.29 2.22
N PHE A 29 -7.47 -2.76 3.43
CA PHE A 29 -8.48 -2.74 4.47
C PHE A 29 -9.71 -1.90 4.07
N LEU A 30 -9.50 -0.68 3.58
CA LEU A 30 -10.60 0.19 3.15
C LEU A 30 -11.40 -0.43 2.00
N MET A 31 -10.71 -0.95 0.97
CA MET A 31 -11.35 -1.65 -0.15
C MET A 31 -12.04 -2.94 0.30
N GLY A 32 -11.43 -3.67 1.24
CA GLY A 32 -11.98 -4.86 1.85
C GLY A 32 -13.30 -4.60 2.58
N ILE A 33 -13.43 -3.47 3.29
CA ILE A 33 -14.71 -3.08 3.92
C ILE A 33 -15.78 -2.88 2.85
N VAL A 34 -15.48 -2.13 1.79
CA VAL A 34 -16.45 -1.87 0.72
C VAL A 34 -16.88 -3.18 0.06
N MET A 35 -15.93 -4.08 -0.24
CA MET A 35 -16.25 -5.40 -0.81
C MET A 35 -17.02 -6.29 0.15
N ALA A 36 -16.67 -6.31 1.44
CA ALA A 36 -17.36 -7.09 2.44
C ALA A 36 -18.83 -6.68 2.58
N LEU A 37 -19.10 -5.37 2.59
CA LEU A 37 -20.46 -4.84 2.62
C LEU A 37 -21.22 -5.18 1.35
N GLY A 38 -20.60 -5.05 0.17
CA GLY A 38 -21.24 -5.36 -1.10
C GLY A 38 -21.56 -6.86 -1.26
N MET A 39 -20.55 -7.72 -1.15
CA MET A 39 -20.70 -9.16 -1.32
C MET A 39 -21.53 -9.78 -0.20
N GLY A 40 -21.32 -9.35 1.05
CA GLY A 40 -22.07 -9.86 2.19
C GLY A 40 -23.56 -9.52 2.10
N SER A 41 -23.89 -8.29 1.68
CA SER A 41 -25.29 -7.88 1.49
C SER A 41 -25.95 -8.65 0.34
N ALA A 42 -25.25 -8.86 -0.79
CA ALA A 42 -25.79 -9.62 -1.92
C ALA A 42 -26.16 -11.06 -1.53
N MET A 43 -25.28 -11.73 -0.76
CA MET A 43 -25.53 -13.11 -0.30
C MET A 43 -26.61 -13.16 0.79
N GLY A 44 -26.68 -12.16 1.67
CA GLY A 44 -27.76 -12.04 2.65
C GLY A 44 -29.14 -11.88 1.98
N LEU A 45 -29.23 -11.11 0.90
CA LEU A 45 -30.45 -10.97 0.09
C LEU A 45 -30.82 -12.27 -0.65
N ALA A 46 -29.85 -13.13 -0.95
CA ALA A 46 -30.08 -14.45 -1.54
C ALA A 46 -30.60 -15.49 -0.52
N GLY A 47 -30.78 -15.10 0.75
CA GLY A 47 -31.36 -15.94 1.80
C GLY A 47 -30.35 -16.73 2.62
N ASP A 48 -29.05 -16.60 2.35
CA ASP A 48 -27.98 -17.27 3.11
C ASP A 48 -27.13 -16.25 3.88
N VAL A 49 -27.66 -15.83 5.03
CA VAL A 49 -27.01 -14.86 5.92
C VAL A 49 -25.67 -15.41 6.45
N GLY A 50 -25.58 -16.70 6.72
CA GLY A 50 -24.36 -17.33 7.22
C GLY A 50 -23.24 -17.28 6.19
N MET A 51 -23.56 -17.61 4.94
CA MET A 51 -22.62 -17.49 3.82
C MET A 51 -22.24 -16.03 3.57
N GLY A 52 -23.18 -15.09 3.65
CA GLY A 52 -22.90 -13.66 3.44
C GLY A 52 -21.94 -13.05 4.47
N VAL A 53 -22.07 -13.41 5.75
CA VAL A 53 -21.10 -12.99 6.78
C VAL A 53 -19.73 -13.63 6.52
N GLY A 54 -19.70 -14.93 6.19
CA GLY A 54 -18.47 -15.66 5.89
C GLY A 54 -17.71 -15.09 4.70
N THR A 55 -18.40 -14.81 3.59
CA THR A 55 -17.78 -14.23 2.38
C THR A 55 -17.32 -12.80 2.62
N GLY A 56 -18.05 -12.01 3.41
CA GLY A 56 -17.64 -10.66 3.76
C GLY A 56 -16.33 -10.63 4.56
N ILE A 57 -16.22 -11.47 5.59
CA ILE A 57 -14.99 -11.59 6.39
C ILE A 57 -13.83 -12.09 5.53
N ALA A 58 -14.06 -13.11 4.70
CA ALA A 58 -13.04 -13.63 3.79
C ALA A 58 -12.55 -12.56 2.80
N ALA A 59 -13.47 -11.80 2.19
CA ALA A 59 -13.13 -10.72 1.26
C ALA A 59 -12.27 -9.64 1.93
N LEU A 60 -12.60 -9.24 3.16
CA LEU A 60 -11.82 -8.27 3.92
C LEU A 60 -10.38 -8.74 4.15
N ILE A 61 -10.22 -9.97 4.67
CA ILE A 61 -8.90 -10.54 4.96
C ILE A 61 -8.07 -10.67 3.68
N VAL A 62 -8.68 -11.18 2.60
CA VAL A 62 -8.01 -11.34 1.31
C VAL A 62 -7.56 -9.99 0.75
N MET A 63 -8.41 -8.95 0.82
CA MET A 63 -8.05 -7.62 0.32
C MET A 63 -6.92 -6.97 1.10
N ILE A 64 -6.83 -7.18 2.42
CA ILE A 64 -5.70 -6.70 3.23
C ILE A 64 -4.39 -7.36 2.75
N ILE A 65 -4.39 -8.68 2.58
CA ILE A 65 -3.19 -9.44 2.17
C ILE A 65 -2.76 -9.03 0.76
N ILE A 66 -3.72 -8.97 -0.18
CA ILE A 66 -3.49 -8.49 -1.54
C ILE A 66 -2.92 -7.07 -1.51
N GLY A 67 -3.56 -6.16 -0.78
CA GLY A 67 -3.09 -4.78 -0.62
C GLY A 67 -1.66 -4.70 -0.12
N ALA A 68 -1.29 -5.47 0.90
CA ALA A 68 0.07 -5.53 1.42
C ALA A 68 1.09 -5.99 0.36
N ILE A 69 0.78 -7.07 -0.36
CA ILE A 69 1.65 -7.65 -1.39
C ILE A 69 1.84 -6.68 -2.55
N PHE A 70 0.75 -6.13 -3.09
CA PHE A 70 0.81 -5.18 -4.19
C PHE A 70 1.45 -3.85 -3.78
N GLY A 71 1.20 -3.38 -2.56
CA GLY A 71 1.89 -2.22 -1.99
C GLY A 71 3.39 -2.46 -1.88
N PHE A 72 3.81 -3.63 -1.41
CA PHE A 72 5.22 -4.01 -1.32
C PHE A 72 5.89 -4.04 -2.70
N ILE A 73 5.30 -4.79 -3.64
CA ILE A 73 5.83 -4.95 -4.99
C ILE A 73 5.86 -3.60 -5.72
N GLY A 74 4.77 -2.83 -5.64
CA GLY A 74 4.66 -1.50 -6.22
C GLY A 74 5.73 -0.55 -5.68
N GLY A 75 5.91 -0.49 -4.36
CA GLY A 75 6.97 0.30 -3.73
C GLY A 75 8.38 -0.11 -4.16
N ALA A 76 8.63 -1.43 -4.26
CA ALA A 76 9.91 -1.95 -4.74
C ALA A 76 10.19 -1.52 -6.19
N ILE A 77 9.19 -1.64 -7.07
CA ILE A 77 9.28 -1.25 -8.47
C ILE A 77 9.55 0.26 -8.58
N VAL A 78 8.80 1.09 -7.85
CA VAL A 78 8.97 2.55 -7.86
C VAL A 78 10.38 2.94 -7.41
N ALA A 79 10.88 2.36 -6.32
CA ALA A 79 12.23 2.63 -5.85
C ALA A 79 13.31 2.15 -6.83
N PHE A 80 13.09 1.01 -7.48
CA PHE A 80 13.98 0.50 -8.51
C PHE A 80 14.05 1.43 -9.72
N VAL A 81 12.89 1.85 -10.23
CA VAL A 81 12.78 2.78 -11.37
C VAL A 81 13.42 4.13 -11.03
N TYR A 82 13.17 4.65 -9.83
CA TYR A 82 13.80 5.88 -9.35
C TYR A 82 15.34 5.79 -9.38
N ASN A 83 15.89 4.70 -8.84
CA ASN A 83 17.33 4.48 -8.81
C ASN A 83 17.94 4.37 -10.21
N LEU A 84 17.20 3.81 -11.18
CA LEU A 84 17.63 3.71 -12.57
C LEU A 84 17.58 5.08 -13.26
N ALA A 85 16.54 5.87 -13.01
CA ALA A 85 16.35 7.19 -13.61
C ALA A 85 17.23 8.29 -13.00
N LEU A 86 17.94 8.00 -11.91
CA LEU A 86 18.72 8.99 -11.14
C LEU A 86 19.65 9.85 -12.00
N GLY A 87 20.36 9.22 -12.95
CA GLY A 87 21.29 9.93 -13.83
C GLY A 87 20.62 10.97 -14.74
N VAL A 88 19.30 10.89 -14.91
CA VAL A 88 18.49 11.79 -15.74
C VAL A 88 17.79 12.85 -14.89
N ILE A 89 17.21 12.45 -13.75
CA ILE A 89 16.37 13.35 -12.93
C ILE A 89 17.14 14.14 -11.87
N GLY A 90 18.42 13.81 -11.60
CA GLY A 90 19.26 14.52 -10.63
C GLY A 90 18.98 14.20 -9.16
N GLY A 91 17.88 13.50 -8.85
CA GLY A 91 17.48 13.09 -7.50
C GLY A 91 16.17 13.74 -7.07
N ILE A 92 15.79 13.54 -5.80
CA ILE A 92 14.66 14.25 -5.17
C ILE A 92 15.25 15.12 -4.06
N GLU A 93 14.94 16.40 -4.09
CA GLU A 93 15.29 17.35 -3.03
C GLU A 93 14.37 17.15 -1.83
N VAL A 94 14.96 17.11 -0.64
CA VAL A 94 14.26 16.95 0.63
C VAL A 94 14.84 17.88 1.67
N ASP A 95 13.96 18.41 2.51
CA ASP A 95 14.32 19.13 3.72
C ASP A 95 14.45 18.13 4.87
N LEU A 96 15.67 18.03 5.42
CA LEU A 96 15.93 17.20 6.58
C LEU A 96 16.10 18.08 7.82
N GLU A 97 15.28 17.78 8.83
CA GLU A 97 15.50 18.24 10.19
C GLU A 97 16.50 17.30 10.86
N ILE A 98 17.60 17.87 11.36
CA ILE A 98 18.66 17.13 12.07
C ILE A 98 18.73 17.72 13.48
N ASP A 99 18.50 16.88 14.49
CA ASP A 99 18.66 17.21 15.92
C ASP A 99 20.13 17.18 16.36
#